data_AF-F3QI66-F1
#
_entry.id   AF-F3QI66-F1
#
_cell.length_a   1.000
_cell.length_b   1.000
_cell.length_c   1.000
_cell.angle_alpha   90.00
_cell.angle_beta   90.00
_cell.angle_gamma   90.00
#
_symmetry.space_group_name_H-M   'P 1'
#
loop_
_entity.id
_entity.type
_entity.pdbx_description
1 polymer ?
#
loop_
_entity_poly.entity_id
_entity_poly.type
_entity_poly.pdbx_seq_one_letter_code
_entity_poly.pdbx_strand_id
1 'polypeptide(L)'
;MKISVVAVGLKMPKWADEACEDYLHRFPSDWKLELKTVKAEDRNTRTIPKVMQAEAERIRAALPKDAIKVIMDERGADPTSTKLAQQINRWGDQGRPIAFIIGGADGIDPGLKAEADFTLRLSSLTLPHAMARVLLLEQIYRSWSLLHNHPYHRA
;
A
#
# COMPACT_ATOMS: atom_id res chain seq x y z
N MET A 1 -4.38 -15.76 -2.67
CA MET A 1 -4.32 -14.39 -3.23
C MET A 1 -2.90 -13.82 -3.06
N LYS A 2 -2.42 -13.02 -4.02
CA LYS A 2 -1.10 -12.37 -3.97
C LYS A 2 -1.29 -10.86 -3.83
N ILE A 3 -0.70 -10.28 -2.79
CA ILE A 3 -0.78 -8.85 -2.49
C ILE A 3 0.64 -8.31 -2.38
N SER A 4 0.88 -7.16 -3.01
CA SER A 4 2.14 -6.42 -2.88
C SER A 4 1.84 -5.03 -2.32
N VAL A 5 2.63 -4.56 -1.36
CA VAL A 5 2.70 -3.15 -0.99
C VAL A 5 3.97 -2.58 -1.61
N VAL A 6 3.86 -1.61 -2.51
CA VAL A 6 4.99 -0.93 -3.13
C VAL A 6 5.08 0.48 -2.56
N ALA A 7 6.17 0.78 -1.84
CA ALA A 7 6.31 2.04 -1.11
C ALA A 7 7.64 2.76 -1.40
N VAL A 8 7.58 4.08 -1.57
CA VAL A 8 8.79 4.91 -1.72
C VAL A 8 9.47 5.14 -0.38
N GLY A 9 10.77 4.86 -0.31
CA GLY A 9 11.63 5.01 0.87
C GLY A 9 12.20 3.65 1.33
N LEU A 10 13.52 3.49 1.27
CA LEU A 10 14.18 2.22 1.59
C LEU A 10 14.31 1.96 3.09
N LYS A 11 14.47 3.02 3.89
CA LYS A 11 14.68 2.93 5.33
C LYS A 11 13.57 3.66 6.05
N MET A 12 12.93 3.00 7.01
CA MET A 12 12.03 3.65 7.96
C MET A 12 12.70 3.70 9.33
N PRO A 13 12.14 4.45 10.30
CA PRO A 13 12.54 4.30 11.68
C PRO A 13 12.34 2.85 12.14
N LYS A 14 13.22 2.37 13.03
CA LYS A 14 13.23 0.98 13.51
C LYS A 14 11.85 0.48 13.98
N TRP A 15 11.11 1.30 14.73
CA TRP A 15 9.76 0.94 15.22
C TRP A 15 8.78 0.61 14.08
N ALA A 16 8.90 1.26 12.93
CA ALA A 16 8.00 1.08 11.82
C ALA A 16 8.37 -0.19 11.03
N ASP A 17 9.66 -0.44 10.83
CA ASP A 17 10.14 -1.68 10.20
C ASP A 17 9.74 -2.89 11.05
N GLU A 18 9.97 -2.85 12.37
CA GLU A 18 9.57 -3.93 13.30
C GLU A 18 8.06 -4.19 13.26
N ALA A 19 7.24 -3.14 13.26
CA ALA A 19 5.78 -3.29 13.15
C ALA A 19 5.35 -3.85 11.79
N CYS A 20 5.97 -3.40 10.69
CA CYS A 20 5.69 -3.93 9.36
C CYS A 20 6.05 -5.42 9.26
N GLU A 21 7.22 -5.82 9.77
CA GLU A 21 7.69 -7.21 9.79
C GLU A 21 6.76 -8.10 10.61
N ASP A 22 6.33 -7.64 11.78
CA ASP A 22 5.35 -8.36 12.61
C ASP A 22 4.05 -8.64 11.83
N TYR A 23 3.47 -7.64 11.16
CA TYR A 23 2.27 -7.87 10.34
C TYR A 23 2.52 -8.81 9.16
N LEU A 24 3.65 -8.68 8.46
CA LEU A 24 4.00 -9.55 7.34
C LEU A 24 4.09 -11.02 7.77
N HIS A 25 4.64 -11.31 8.96
CA HIS A 25 4.77 -12.67 9.49
C HIS A 25 3.45 -13.29 9.96
N ARG A 26 2.40 -12.49 10.19
CA ARG A 26 1.09 -12.99 10.66
C ARG A 26 0.23 -13.59 9.53
N PHE A 27 0.53 -13.30 8.26
CA PHE A 27 -0.29 -13.76 7.17
C PHE A 27 -0.14 -15.28 6.93
N PRO A 28 -1.25 -16.01 6.78
CA PRO A 28 -1.22 -17.41 6.37
C PRO A 28 -0.85 -17.57 4.89
N SER A 29 -0.63 -18.81 4.47
CA SER A 29 -0.13 -19.15 3.13
C SER A 29 -1.11 -18.84 1.98
N ASP A 30 -2.40 -18.72 2.26
CA ASP A 30 -3.44 -18.35 1.30
C ASP A 30 -3.42 -16.85 0.96
N TRP A 31 -2.84 -16.00 1.80
CA TRP A 31 -2.61 -14.58 1.53
C TRP A 31 -1.10 -14.28 1.51
N LYS A 32 -0.52 -14.30 0.30
CA LYS A 32 0.91 -13.99 0.13
C LYS A 32 1.09 -12.48 0.02
N LEU A 33 1.38 -11.83 1.15
CA LEU A 33 1.69 -10.41 1.22
C LEU A 33 3.21 -10.18 1.15
N GLU A 34 3.62 -9.22 0.32
CA GLU A 34 5.02 -8.76 0.25
C GLU A 34 5.09 -7.24 0.36
N LEU A 35 6.11 -6.72 1.04
CA LEU A 35 6.46 -5.30 1.05
C LEU A 35 7.68 -5.08 0.15
N LYS A 36 7.52 -4.28 -0.91
CA LYS A 36 8.59 -3.84 -1.81
C LYS A 36 8.84 -2.37 -1.60
N THR A 37 10.08 -2.02 -1.28
CA THR A 37 10.49 -0.62 -1.13
C THR A 37 11.29 -0.16 -2.36
N VAL A 38 11.04 1.07 -2.79
CA VAL A 38 11.79 1.71 -3.87
C VAL A 38 12.56 2.92 -3.36
N LYS A 39 13.68 3.25 -4.00
CA LYS A 39 14.50 4.39 -3.62
C LYS A 39 13.77 5.71 -3.88
N ALA A 40 13.69 6.54 -2.84
CA ALA A 40 13.25 7.94 -2.95
C ALA A 40 14.25 8.76 -3.76
N GLU A 41 13.77 9.72 -4.52
CA GLU A 41 14.62 10.65 -5.25
C GLU A 41 15.15 11.78 -4.37
N ASP A 42 16.35 12.27 -4.68
CA ASP A 42 16.93 13.41 -3.97
C ASP A 42 16.33 14.72 -4.49
N ARG A 43 15.55 15.36 -3.61
CA ARG A 43 14.89 16.64 -3.84
C ARG A 43 15.84 17.79 -4.13
N ASN A 44 17.10 17.71 -3.67
CA ASN A 44 18.07 18.78 -3.87
C ASN A 44 18.64 18.80 -5.30
N THR A 45 18.45 17.71 -6.05
CA THR A 45 19.08 17.53 -7.36
C THR A 45 18.14 17.78 -8.54
N ARG A 46 16.83 17.83 -8.30
CA ARG A 46 15.79 17.86 -9.35
C ARG A 46 14.56 18.64 -8.90
N THR A 47 13.76 19.09 -9.87
CA THR A 47 12.44 19.68 -9.60
C THR A 47 11.47 18.60 -9.12
N ILE A 48 10.48 18.99 -8.30
CA ILE A 48 9.47 18.08 -7.75
C ILE A 48 8.80 17.20 -8.83
N PRO A 49 8.37 17.72 -10.00
CA PRO A 49 7.79 16.88 -11.05
C PRO A 49 8.76 15.78 -11.56
N LYS A 50 10.06 16.08 -11.69
CA LYS A 50 11.06 15.11 -12.11
C LYS A 50 11.37 14.08 -11.02
N VAL A 51 11.31 14.48 -9.75
CA VAL A 51 11.40 13.58 -8.59
C VAL A 51 10.26 12.57 -8.63
N MET A 52 9.01 13.06 -8.70
CA MET A 52 7.81 12.22 -8.73
C MET A 52 7.79 11.28 -9.95
N GLN A 53 8.18 11.77 -11.13
CA GLN A 53 8.25 10.95 -12.34
C GLN A 53 9.25 9.80 -12.20
N ALA A 54 10.45 10.05 -11.67
CA ALA A 54 11.46 9.01 -11.49
C ALA A 54 11.08 8.01 -10.39
N GLU A 55 10.38 8.44 -9.33
CA GLU A 55 9.79 7.54 -8.35
C GLU A 55 8.69 6.68 -8.96
N ALA A 56 7.85 7.26 -9.83
CA ALA A 56 6.79 6.53 -10.53
C ALA A 56 7.33 5.43 -11.45
N GLU A 57 8.40 5.70 -12.19
CA GLU A 57 9.12 4.68 -12.99
C GLU A 57 9.57 3.50 -12.12
N ARG A 58 10.15 3.77 -10.94
CA ARG A 58 10.57 2.71 -10.01
C ARG A 58 9.40 1.93 -9.45
N ILE A 59 8.30 2.62 -9.10
CA ILE A 59 7.08 1.96 -8.65
C ILE A 59 6.58 1.01 -9.74
N ARG A 60 6.42 1.50 -10.98
CA ARG A 60 5.96 0.68 -12.13
C ARG A 60 6.82 -0.57 -12.32
N ALA A 61 8.14 -0.43 -12.23
CA ALA A 61 9.06 -1.56 -12.35
C ALA A 61 8.91 -2.61 -11.22
N ALA A 62 8.45 -2.21 -10.04
CA ALA A 62 8.25 -3.10 -8.89
C ALA A 62 6.83 -3.75 -8.85
N LEU A 63 5.86 -3.20 -9.59
CA LEU A 63 4.50 -3.71 -9.65
C LEU A 63 4.45 -5.09 -10.31
N PRO A 64 3.65 -6.03 -9.78
CA PRO A 64 3.30 -7.24 -10.52
C PRO A 64 2.58 -6.90 -11.82
N LYS A 65 2.78 -7.72 -12.85
CA LYS A 65 2.03 -7.60 -14.12
C LYS A 65 0.53 -7.73 -13.86
N ASP A 66 -0.25 -6.91 -14.55
CA ASP A 66 -1.73 -6.89 -14.51
C ASP A 66 -2.35 -6.71 -13.12
N ALA A 67 -1.57 -6.22 -12.15
CA ALA A 67 -2.08 -5.98 -10.80
C ALA A 67 -3.19 -4.93 -10.78
N ILE A 68 -4.14 -5.09 -9.86
CA ILE A 68 -5.08 -4.04 -9.47
C ILE A 68 -4.30 -3.01 -8.67
N LYS A 69 -4.19 -1.78 -9.18
CA LYS A 69 -3.42 -0.69 -8.61
C LYS A 69 -4.28 0.09 -7.61
N VAL A 70 -3.95 -0.04 -6.33
CA VAL A 70 -4.62 0.64 -5.22
C VAL A 70 -3.71 1.73 -4.68
N ILE A 71 -3.98 2.98 -5.01
CA ILE A 71 -3.12 4.11 -4.67
C ILE A 71 -3.56 4.75 -3.35
N MET A 72 -2.63 4.93 -2.42
CA MET A 72 -2.90 5.70 -1.20
C MET A 72 -3.00 7.18 -1.54
N ASP A 73 -4.14 7.77 -1.20
CA ASP A 73 -4.48 9.15 -1.53
C ASP A 73 -5.38 9.74 -0.43
N GLU A 74 -5.03 10.91 0.10
CA GLU A 74 -5.81 11.61 1.11
C GLU A 74 -7.23 11.99 0.61
N ARG A 75 -7.42 12.04 -0.71
CA ARG A 75 -8.71 12.30 -1.38
C ARG A 75 -9.38 11.03 -1.91
N GLY A 76 -8.83 9.86 -1.60
CA GLY A 76 -9.36 8.58 -2.02
C GLY A 76 -10.66 8.20 -1.31
N ALA A 77 -11.20 7.05 -1.68
CA ALA A 77 -12.35 6.47 -1.00
C ALA A 77 -12.02 6.15 0.47
N ASP A 78 -13.02 6.29 1.34
CA ASP A 78 -12.89 6.09 2.78
C ASP A 78 -13.74 4.91 3.27
N PRO A 79 -13.37 3.66 2.92
CA PRO A 79 -14.12 2.50 3.35
C PRO A 79 -13.91 2.25 4.85
N THR A 80 -14.95 1.74 5.51
CA THR A 80 -14.77 1.05 6.80
C THR A 80 -13.95 -0.23 6.60
N SER A 81 -13.34 -0.78 7.66
CA SER A 81 -12.55 -2.02 7.56
C SER A 81 -13.35 -3.18 6.94
N THR A 82 -14.65 -3.31 7.25
CA THR A 82 -15.53 -4.32 6.62
C THR A 82 -15.68 -4.10 5.12
N LYS A 83 -15.86 -2.84 4.66
CA LYS A 83 -15.97 -2.52 3.23
C LYS A 83 -14.65 -2.75 2.50
N LEU A 84 -13.52 -2.43 3.13
CA LEU A 84 -12.19 -2.70 2.59
C LEU A 84 -11.96 -4.21 2.45
N ALA A 85 -12.32 -5.00 3.47
CA ALA A 85 -12.20 -6.46 3.43
C ALA A 85 -13.00 -7.07 2.27
N GLN A 86 -14.26 -6.66 2.12
CA GLN A 86 -15.10 -7.10 1.01
C GLN A 86 -14.53 -6.68 -0.35
N GLN A 87 -13.96 -5.47 -0.45
CA GLN A 87 -13.34 -4.98 -1.68
C GLN A 87 -12.10 -5.80 -2.04
N ILE A 88 -11.23 -6.09 -1.07
CA ILE A 88 -10.05 -6.95 -1.26
C ILE A 88 -10.49 -8.36 -1.69
N ASN A 89 -11.54 -8.93 -1.10
CA ASN A 89 -12.06 -10.23 -1.52
C ASN A 89 -12.52 -10.21 -2.98
N ARG A 90 -13.32 -9.19 -3.37
CA ARG A 90 -13.77 -9.02 -4.76
C ARG A 90 -12.62 -8.90 -5.75
N TRP A 91 -11.54 -8.22 -5.38
CA TRP A 91 -10.34 -8.15 -6.20
C TRP A 91 -9.63 -9.50 -6.29
N GLY A 92 -9.54 -10.22 -5.18
CA GLY A 92 -8.99 -11.58 -5.13
C GLY A 92 -9.74 -12.57 -6.02
N ASP A 93 -11.07 -12.49 -6.06
CA ASP A 93 -11.94 -13.33 -6.88
C ASP A 93 -11.72 -13.14 -8.39
N GLN A 94 -11.15 -12.00 -8.81
CA GLN A 94 -10.76 -11.76 -10.20
C GLN A 94 -9.47 -12.50 -10.62
N GLY A 95 -8.77 -13.13 -9.66
CA GLY A 95 -7.51 -13.84 -9.91
C GLY A 95 -6.30 -12.94 -10.22
N ARG A 96 -6.48 -11.61 -10.21
CA ARG A 96 -5.41 -10.63 -10.42
C ARG A 96 -4.64 -10.36 -9.12
N PRO A 97 -3.32 -10.11 -9.17
CA PRO A 97 -2.60 -9.60 -8.01
C PRO A 97 -3.13 -8.23 -7.58
N ILE A 98 -3.02 -7.91 -6.29
CA ILE A 98 -3.36 -6.57 -5.78
C ILE A 98 -2.07 -5.85 -5.43
N ALA A 99 -1.91 -4.61 -5.88
CA ALA A 99 -0.76 -3.79 -5.56
C ALA A 99 -1.19 -2.48 -4.89
N PHE A 100 -0.95 -2.39 -3.58
CA PHE A 100 -1.12 -1.15 -2.84
C PHE A 100 0.12 -0.27 -2.99
N ILE A 101 -0.06 1.02 -3.25
CA ILE A 101 1.02 1.94 -3.62
C ILE A 101 1.06 3.11 -2.65
N ILE A 102 2.22 3.33 -2.02
CA ILE A 102 2.51 4.48 -1.15
C ILE A 102 3.58 5.34 -1.81
N GLY A 103 3.22 6.58 -2.13
CA GLY A 103 4.12 7.55 -2.78
C GLY A 103 5.26 8.02 -1.90
N GLY A 104 6.09 8.93 -2.43
CA GLY A 104 7.14 9.62 -1.68
C GLY A 104 6.58 10.80 -0.89
N ALA A 105 7.46 11.56 -0.26
CA ALA A 105 7.05 12.70 0.56
C ALA A 105 6.45 13.87 -0.25
N ASP A 106 6.58 13.85 -1.59
CA ASP A 106 5.93 14.80 -2.52
C ASP A 106 4.61 14.23 -3.09
N GLY A 107 4.18 13.05 -2.63
CA GLY A 107 3.00 12.37 -3.13
C GLY A 107 3.29 11.39 -4.27
N ILE A 108 2.36 11.29 -5.21
CA ILE A 108 2.40 10.36 -6.34
C ILE A 108 2.28 11.14 -7.64
N ASP A 109 3.13 10.78 -8.61
CA ASP A 109 3.08 11.32 -9.98
C ASP A 109 1.65 11.27 -10.54
N PRO A 110 1.13 12.39 -11.09
CA PRO A 110 -0.23 12.42 -11.65
C PRO A 110 -0.48 11.38 -12.73
N GLY A 111 0.53 11.04 -13.54
CA GLY A 111 0.44 10.00 -14.57
C GLY A 111 0.23 8.62 -13.96
N LEU A 112 1.04 8.26 -12.95
CA LEU A 112 0.83 7.02 -12.20
C LEU A 112 -0.52 7.01 -11.45
N LYS A 113 -0.93 8.15 -10.91
CA LYS A 113 -2.21 8.29 -10.22
C LYS A 113 -3.41 8.03 -11.15
N ALA A 114 -3.33 8.50 -12.39
CA ALA A 114 -4.36 8.26 -13.40
C ALA A 114 -4.51 6.78 -13.80
N GLU A 115 -3.50 5.95 -13.52
CA GLU A 115 -3.54 4.51 -13.75
C GLU A 115 -4.21 3.72 -12.61
N ALA A 116 -4.65 4.37 -11.52
CA ALA A 116 -5.25 3.69 -10.38
C ALA A 116 -6.57 3.00 -10.75
N ASP A 117 -6.70 1.72 -10.39
CA ASP A 117 -7.99 1.04 -10.37
C ASP A 117 -8.83 1.50 -9.15
N PHE A 118 -8.16 1.91 -8.07
CA PHE A 118 -8.79 2.42 -6.86
C PHE A 118 -7.86 3.39 -6.12
N THR A 119 -8.43 4.46 -5.54
CA THR A 119 -7.71 5.33 -4.60
C THR A 119 -8.28 5.14 -3.21
N LEU A 120 -7.40 4.87 -2.24
CA LEU A 120 -7.77 4.60 -0.85
C LEU A 120 -7.23 5.69 0.06
N ARG A 121 -8.12 6.24 0.88
CA ARG A 121 -7.77 7.12 1.98
C ARG A 121 -7.58 6.31 3.25
N LEU A 122 -6.42 6.45 3.89
CA LEU A 122 -6.15 5.86 5.21
C LEU A 122 -6.62 6.75 6.37
N SER A 123 -6.63 8.07 6.16
CA SER A 123 -7.06 9.05 7.15
C SER A 123 -7.39 10.38 6.47
N SER A 124 -8.24 11.18 7.11
CA SER A 124 -8.40 12.60 6.78
C SER A 124 -7.19 13.44 7.20
N LEU A 125 -6.30 12.91 8.05
CA LEU A 125 -5.05 13.54 8.45
C LEU A 125 -3.91 13.15 7.52
N THR A 126 -2.95 14.06 7.35
CA THR A 126 -1.68 13.74 6.67
C THR A 126 -0.84 12.82 7.54
N LEU A 127 -0.69 11.57 7.13
CA LEU A 127 0.13 10.58 7.83
C LEU A 127 1.57 10.61 7.30
N PRO A 128 2.58 10.52 8.18
CA PRO A 128 3.95 10.29 7.73
C PRO A 128 4.07 8.88 7.12
N HIS A 129 4.94 8.73 6.12
CA HIS A 129 5.10 7.49 5.35
C HIS A 129 5.29 6.23 6.18
N ALA A 130 6.07 6.32 7.26
CA ALA A 130 6.29 5.21 8.18
C ALA A 130 4.98 4.74 8.82
N MET A 131 4.14 5.67 9.28
CA MET A 131 2.84 5.35 9.88
C MET A 131 1.85 4.83 8.83
N ALA A 132 1.84 5.44 7.64
CA ALA A 132 0.97 5.00 6.55
C ALA A 132 1.24 3.54 6.14
N ARG A 133 2.51 3.12 6.11
CA ARG A 133 2.90 1.72 5.85
C ARG A 133 2.38 0.77 6.91
N VAL A 134 2.65 1.07 8.18
CA VAL A 134 2.23 0.23 9.31
C VAL A 134 0.71 0.10 9.33
N LEU A 135 0.00 1.22 9.21
CA LEU A 135 -1.46 1.25 9.21
C LEU A 135 -2.05 0.47 8.03
N LEU A 136 -1.48 0.60 6.84
CA LEU A 136 -1.93 -0.15 5.67
C LEU A 136 -1.76 -1.67 5.87
N LEU A 137 -0.57 -2.11 6.32
CA LEU A 137 -0.32 -3.54 6.55
C LEU A 137 -1.25 -4.11 7.62
N GLU A 138 -1.48 -3.37 8.70
CA GLU A 138 -2.44 -3.73 9.74
C GLU A 138 -3.85 -3.84 9.16
N GLN A 139 -4.31 -2.88 8.35
CA GLN A 139 -5.67 -2.93 7.78
C GLN A 139 -5.85 -4.04 6.73
N ILE A 140 -4.78 -4.41 6.01
CA ILE A 140 -4.79 -5.59 5.14
C ILE A 140 -4.91 -6.85 5.99
N TYR A 141 -4.18 -6.94 7.12
CA TYR A 141 -4.28 -8.08 8.03
C TYR A 141 -5.65 -8.15 8.70
N ARG A 142 -6.20 -7.00 9.10
CA ARG A 142 -7.57 -6.89 9.63
C ARG A 142 -8.59 -7.34 8.60
N SER A 143 -8.40 -6.99 7.33
CA SER A 143 -9.25 -7.44 6.23
C SER A 143 -9.24 -8.96 6.09
N TRP A 144 -8.07 -9.58 6.11
CA TRP A 144 -7.95 -11.04 6.18
C TRP A 144 -8.68 -11.61 7.40
N SER A 145 -8.47 -11.02 8.58
CA SER A 145 -9.04 -11.51 9.83
C SER A 145 -10.57 -11.45 9.85
N LEU A 146 -11.16 -10.43 9.23
CA LEU A 146 -12.61 -10.27 9.06
C LEU A 146 -13.18 -11.36 8.14
N LEU A 147 -12.53 -11.61 7.00
CA LEU A 147 -12.99 -12.60 6.02
C LEU A 147 -12.92 -14.03 6.56
N HIS A 148 -12.01 -14.30 7.49
CA HIS A 148 -11.79 -15.62 8.08
C HIS A 148 -12.40 -15.79 9.48
N ASN A 149 -13.19 -14.81 9.95
CA ASN A 149 -13.75 -14.79 11.31
C ASN A 149 -12.67 -14.97 12.42
N HIS A 150 -11.44 -14.56 12.16
CA HIS A 150 -10.31 -14.71 13.08
C HIS A 150 -10.44 -13.71 14.26
N PRO A 151 -10.20 -14.10 15.54
CA PRO A 151 -10.50 -13.27 16.71
C PRO A 151 -9.95 -11.84 16.69
N TYR A 152 -8.84 -11.61 15.99
CA TYR A 152 -8.21 -10.29 15.84
C TYR A 152 -9.18 -9.19 15.36
N HIS A 153 -10.19 -9.51 14.55
CA HIS A 153 -11.13 -8.49 14.06
C HIS A 153 -11.98 -7.83 15.16
N ARG A 154 -12.08 -8.47 16.34
CA ARG A 154 -12.84 -7.98 17.49
C ARG A 154 -12.01 -7.13 18.45
N ALA A 155 -10.70 -7.08 18.24
CA ALA A 155 -9.73 -6.36 19.04
C ALA A 155 -9.36 -4.99 18.44
#